data_AF-A0A1A8BQ62-F1
#
_entry.id   AF-A0A1A8BQ62-F1
#
_cell.length_a   1.000
_cell.length_b   1.000
_cell.length_c   1.000
_cell.angle_alpha   90.00
_cell.angle_beta   90.00
_cell.angle_gamma   90.00
#
_symmetry.space_group_name_H-M   'P 1'
#
loop_
_entity.id
_entity.type
_entity.pdbx_description
1 polymer ?
#
loop_
_entity_poly.entity_id
_entity_poly.type
_entity_poly.pdbx_seq_one_letter_code
_entity_poly.pdbx_strand_id
1 'polypeptide(L)'
;LQVTLQKLSEGPVWPELVVGNRRGELLMSEEQAALLHERLTHLTSDDLSGTLDEDKPPCNSQELEDCDGFPEDSFSLAHFDEDSLKPTQVVNLGSHQYLFTVDVEPSEMPCLCLRHDVDALVWQPRPEQPRNMWEHTPSFYVSSQASKQDKKFSTCAPNFSYASLCECIRRTFIYRQPSPVETVLFNRKQGRQVGEVAKQQVASLDSDKPILGFRATNERLFILTSSTLFVVKVNNN
;
A
#
# COMPACT_ATOMS: atom_id res chain seq x y z
N LEU A 1 51.67 18.57 4.92
CA LEU A 1 52.49 17.35 5.08
C LEU A 1 51.88 16.29 4.17
N GLN A 2 52.65 15.71 3.25
CA GLN A 2 52.17 14.66 2.34
C GLN A 2 52.85 13.35 2.74
N VAL A 3 52.06 12.33 3.04
CA VAL A 3 52.55 11.01 3.47
C VAL A 3 52.07 9.99 2.45
N THR A 4 53.01 9.26 1.84
CA THR A 4 52.72 8.18 0.89
C THR A 4 52.86 6.85 1.61
N LEU A 5 51.85 5.99 1.51
CA LEU A 5 51.81 4.67 2.14
C LEU A 5 51.64 3.61 1.06
N GLN A 6 52.43 2.54 1.13
CA GLN A 6 52.35 1.41 0.21
C GLN A 6 52.20 0.10 0.99
N LYS A 7 51.41 -0.83 0.46
CA LYS A 7 51.24 -2.15 1.07
C LYS A 7 52.44 -3.03 0.79
N LEU A 8 52.80 -3.85 1.78
CA LEU A 8 53.82 -4.90 1.62
C LEU A 8 53.29 -6.12 0.84
N SER A 9 51.98 -6.40 0.92
CA SER A 9 51.33 -7.54 0.28
C SER A 9 50.34 -7.12 -0.79
N GLU A 10 50.37 -7.77 -1.95
CA GLU A 10 49.39 -7.59 -3.03
C GLU A 10 48.03 -8.24 -2.67
N GLY A 11 46.93 -7.64 -3.14
CA GLY A 11 45.59 -8.28 -3.10
C GLY A 11 44.52 -7.57 -2.25
N PRO A 12 44.67 -7.38 -0.93
CA PRO A 12 43.59 -6.83 -0.13
C PRO A 12 43.47 -5.31 -0.32
N VAL A 13 42.27 -4.79 -0.57
CA VAL A 13 41.95 -3.36 -0.53
C VAL A 13 41.87 -2.91 0.94
N TRP A 14 42.25 -1.66 1.26
CA TRP A 14 42.07 -1.15 2.63
C TRP A 14 40.65 -0.60 2.72
N PRO A 15 39.75 -1.21 3.52
CA PRO A 15 38.41 -0.67 3.70
C PRO A 15 38.46 0.69 4.43
N GLU A 16 39.43 0.86 5.33
CA GLU A 16 39.70 2.10 6.04
C GLU A 16 41.22 2.27 6.21
N LEU A 17 41.72 3.50 6.09
CA LEU A 17 43.14 3.82 6.37
C LEU A 17 43.39 3.97 7.87
N VAL A 18 42.42 4.53 8.60
CA VAL A 18 42.43 4.69 10.06
C VAL A 18 41.08 4.21 10.56
N VAL A 19 41.10 3.17 11.41
CA VAL A 19 39.89 2.54 11.93
C VAL A 19 38.98 3.57 12.61
N GLY A 20 37.73 3.66 12.18
CA GLY A 20 36.72 4.56 12.74
C GLY A 20 36.77 6.00 12.22
N ASN A 21 37.66 6.32 11.27
CA ASN A 21 37.70 7.63 10.61
C ASN A 21 37.08 7.53 9.21
N ARG A 22 35.94 8.20 9.01
CA ARG A 22 35.20 8.23 7.74
C ARG A 22 35.51 9.45 6.85
N ARG A 23 36.51 10.25 7.19
CA ARG A 23 36.88 11.44 6.42
C ARG A 23 37.84 11.06 5.29
N GLY A 24 37.42 11.25 4.04
CA GLY A 24 38.21 11.00 2.84
C GLY A 24 37.39 10.30 1.75
N GLU A 25 37.96 10.16 0.57
CA GLU A 25 37.37 9.46 -0.57
C GLU A 25 38.36 8.42 -1.09
N LEU A 26 37.85 7.23 -1.44
CA LEU A 26 38.64 6.20 -2.09
C LEU A 26 38.61 6.45 -3.60
N LEU A 27 39.72 6.93 -4.16
CA LEU A 27 39.88 7.09 -5.60
C LEU A 27 40.35 5.75 -6.19
N MET A 28 39.46 5.07 -6.92
CA MET A 28 39.81 3.88 -7.69
C MET A 28 40.48 4.28 -9.01
N SER A 29 41.45 3.49 -9.46
CA SER A 29 42.01 3.64 -10.81
C SER A 29 40.98 3.21 -11.87
N GLU A 30 41.07 3.81 -13.07
CA GLU A 30 40.18 3.47 -14.20
C GLU A 30 40.20 1.97 -14.54
N GLU A 31 41.37 1.33 -14.41
CA GLU A 31 41.59 -0.09 -14.65
C GLU A 31 40.85 -0.98 -13.63
N GLN A 32 40.85 -0.59 -12.35
CA GLN A 32 40.15 -1.31 -11.28
C GLN A 32 38.64 -1.13 -11.38
N ALA A 33 38.19 0.07 -11.79
CA ALA A 33 36.78 0.34 -12.05
C ALA A 33 36.26 -0.50 -13.22
N ALA A 34 37.03 -0.60 -14.31
CA ALA A 34 36.69 -1.44 -15.46
C ALA A 34 36.59 -2.93 -15.09
N LEU A 35 37.53 -3.46 -14.30
CA LEU A 35 37.51 -4.85 -13.85
C LEU A 35 36.30 -5.15 -12.94
N LEU A 36 35.94 -4.22 -12.06
CA LEU A 36 34.73 -4.33 -11.23
C LEU A 36 33.47 -4.30 -12.08
N HIS A 37 33.42 -3.43 -13.09
CA HIS A 37 32.31 -3.36 -14.03
C HIS A 37 32.17 -4.66 -14.83
N GLU A 38 33.26 -5.22 -15.36
CA GLU A 38 33.26 -6.53 -16.05
C GLU A 38 32.75 -7.65 -15.13
N ARG A 39 33.25 -7.70 -13.89
CA ARG A 39 32.79 -8.69 -12.90
C ARG A 39 31.32 -8.53 -12.52
N LEU A 40 30.81 -7.32 -12.49
CA LEU A 40 29.41 -7.01 -12.19
C LEU A 40 28.53 -6.99 -13.43
N THR A 41 29.10 -7.21 -14.63
CA THR A 41 28.36 -7.15 -15.88
C THR A 41 27.22 -8.14 -15.87
N HIS A 42 27.35 -9.34 -15.30
CA HIS A 42 26.23 -10.28 -15.18
C HIS A 42 25.07 -9.82 -14.26
N LEU A 43 25.27 -8.80 -13.41
CA LEU A 43 24.25 -8.19 -12.55
C LEU A 43 23.72 -6.87 -13.12
N THR A 44 24.44 -6.28 -14.08
CA THR A 44 24.14 -5.00 -14.72
C THR A 44 23.96 -5.10 -16.23
N SER A 45 23.99 -6.32 -16.77
CA SER A 45 23.80 -6.61 -18.19
C SER A 45 22.31 -6.63 -18.44
N ASP A 46 21.91 -5.78 -19.37
CA ASP A 46 20.58 -5.77 -19.96
C ASP A 46 20.34 -7.00 -20.86
N ASP A 47 21.27 -7.96 -20.95
CA ASP A 47 21.11 -9.21 -21.71
C ASP A 47 20.23 -10.19 -20.92
N LEU A 48 18.95 -9.85 -20.84
CA LEU A 48 17.89 -10.81 -20.61
C LEU A 48 17.89 -11.81 -21.78
N SER A 49 18.23 -13.05 -21.45
CA SER A 49 17.68 -14.28 -22.03
C SER A 49 16.85 -14.08 -23.31
N GLY A 50 17.44 -14.41 -24.46
CA GLY A 50 16.74 -14.40 -25.74
C GLY A 50 15.41 -15.14 -25.71
N THR A 51 14.54 -14.67 -26.62
CA THR A 51 13.17 -15.09 -26.96
C THR A 51 12.03 -14.23 -26.38
N LEU A 52 11.60 -13.28 -27.24
CA LEU A 52 10.26 -12.67 -27.42
C LEU A 52 10.16 -11.17 -27.07
N ASP A 53 10.08 -10.34 -28.13
CA ASP A 53 9.66 -8.91 -28.20
C ASP A 53 10.41 -7.87 -27.33
N GLU A 54 11.61 -7.47 -27.77
CA GLU A 54 12.50 -6.49 -27.11
C GLU A 54 12.27 -5.01 -27.47
N ASP A 55 11.03 -4.57 -27.75
CA ASP A 55 10.72 -3.13 -27.89
C ASP A 55 9.65 -2.65 -26.90
N LYS A 56 9.23 -3.53 -25.97
CA LYS A 56 8.28 -3.17 -24.93
C LYS A 56 9.02 -3.07 -23.60
N PRO A 57 9.07 -1.89 -22.93
CA PRO A 57 9.52 -1.85 -21.55
C PRO A 57 8.74 -2.89 -20.73
N PRO A 58 9.36 -3.52 -19.72
CA PRO A 58 8.76 -4.63 -18.95
C PRO A 58 7.40 -4.29 -18.32
N CYS A 59 7.06 -3.00 -18.27
CA CYS A 59 5.71 -2.51 -18.14
C CYS A 59 5.49 -1.39 -19.17
N ASN A 60 4.50 -1.53 -20.04
CA ASN A 60 4.06 -0.41 -20.88
C ASN A 60 3.39 0.62 -19.97
N SER A 61 3.74 1.90 -20.06
CA SER A 61 3.06 2.96 -19.31
C SER A 61 1.58 3.10 -19.66
N GLN A 62 1.13 2.55 -20.79
CA GLN A 62 -0.29 2.43 -21.16
C GLN A 62 -0.97 1.18 -20.55
N GLU A 63 -0.21 0.29 -19.90
CA GLU A 63 -0.72 -0.81 -19.06
C GLU A 63 -0.74 -0.46 -17.57
N LEU A 64 -0.18 0.69 -17.18
CA LEU A 64 -0.35 1.26 -15.85
C LEU A 64 -1.82 1.66 -15.69
N GLU A 65 -2.48 1.13 -14.66
CA GLU A 65 -3.84 1.53 -14.33
C GLU A 65 -3.80 2.99 -13.81
N ASP A 66 -4.95 3.71 -13.83
CA ASP A 66 -5.10 5.06 -13.22
C ASP A 66 -4.65 5.11 -11.73
N CYS A 67 -4.37 3.94 -11.16
CA CYS A 67 -4.01 3.66 -9.79
C CYS A 67 -2.53 3.39 -9.53
N ASP A 68 -1.73 3.30 -10.60
CA ASP A 68 -0.27 3.28 -10.53
C ASP A 68 0.31 4.70 -10.69
N GLY A 69 -0.53 5.66 -11.08
CA GLY A 69 -0.21 7.08 -11.04
C GLY A 69 0.00 7.55 -9.61
N PHE A 70 1.20 8.08 -9.31
CA PHE A 70 1.43 8.79 -8.07
C PHE A 70 0.57 10.06 -8.07
N PRO A 71 -0.20 10.34 -6.99
CA PRO A 71 -0.87 11.62 -6.88
C PRO A 71 0.19 12.73 -6.97
N GLU A 72 0.01 13.70 -7.88
CA GLU A 72 0.87 14.90 -7.91
C GLU A 72 0.74 15.72 -6.61
N ASP A 73 -0.38 15.52 -5.89
CA ASP A 73 -0.67 16.16 -4.61
C ASP A 73 0.09 15.49 -3.45
N SER A 74 0.93 16.29 -2.78
CA SER A 74 1.56 15.89 -1.52
C SER A 74 0.54 15.97 -0.37
N PHE A 75 -0.05 14.83 0.01
CA PHE A 75 -0.84 14.74 1.24
C PHE A 75 0.09 14.75 2.46
N SER A 76 -0.35 15.36 3.56
CA SER A 76 0.36 15.29 4.83
C SER A 76 -0.60 15.04 5.98
N LEU A 77 -0.11 14.31 6.98
CA LEU A 77 -0.80 14.02 8.22
C LEU A 77 -0.09 14.79 9.32
N ALA A 78 -0.81 15.71 9.96
CA ALA A 78 -0.27 16.56 11.00
C ALA A 78 -1.01 16.32 12.32
N HIS A 79 -0.24 16.08 13.39
CA HIS A 79 -0.71 16.12 14.76
C HIS A 79 -0.42 17.51 15.34
N PHE A 80 -1.43 18.13 15.92
CA PHE A 80 -1.32 19.45 16.55
C PHE A 80 -1.31 19.29 18.06
N ASP A 81 -0.40 20.01 18.71
CA ASP A 81 -0.43 20.18 20.16
C ASP A 81 -1.67 20.98 20.57
N GLU A 82 -2.39 20.51 21.59
CA GLU A 82 -3.67 21.07 22.02
C GLU A 82 -3.51 22.51 22.52
N ASP A 83 -2.47 22.77 23.33
CA ASP A 83 -2.25 24.08 23.95
C ASP A 83 -1.67 25.12 22.98
N SER A 84 -0.63 24.74 22.24
CA SER A 84 0.08 25.68 21.36
C SER A 84 -0.53 25.79 19.96
N LEU A 85 -1.42 24.86 19.58
CA LEU A 85 -1.99 24.72 18.23
C LEU A 85 -0.90 24.64 17.14
N LYS A 86 0.29 24.17 17.49
CA LYS A 86 1.40 23.98 16.57
C LYS A 86 1.52 22.53 16.15
N PRO A 87 1.91 22.26 14.90
CA PRO A 87 2.17 20.90 14.47
C PRO A 87 3.37 20.34 15.24
N THR A 88 3.18 19.22 15.92
CA THR A 88 4.24 18.49 16.65
C THR A 88 4.80 17.33 15.85
N GLN A 89 3.97 16.72 15.00
CA GLN A 89 4.37 15.67 14.07
C GLN A 89 3.74 15.95 12.72
N VAL A 90 4.55 15.91 11.67
CA VAL A 90 4.09 16.05 10.29
C VAL A 90 4.68 14.89 9.49
N VAL A 91 3.80 14.06 8.95
CA VAL A 91 4.16 12.91 8.13
C VAL A 91 3.75 13.20 6.69
N ASN A 92 4.68 13.03 5.75
CA ASN A 92 4.39 13.10 4.33
C ASN A 92 3.72 11.79 3.90
N LEU A 93 2.53 11.88 3.33
CA LEU A 93 1.78 10.76 2.75
C LEU A 93 1.93 10.71 1.23
N GLY A 94 2.94 11.38 0.65
CA GLY A 94 3.26 11.29 -0.76
C GLY A 94 3.38 9.82 -1.17
N SER A 95 2.74 9.46 -2.28
CA SER A 95 2.49 8.07 -2.75
C SER A 95 1.44 7.24 -2.02
N HIS A 96 0.88 7.70 -0.90
CA HIS A 96 -0.15 6.99 -0.12
C HIS A 96 -1.48 7.73 -0.17
N GLN A 97 -2.39 7.28 -1.05
CA GLN A 97 -3.70 7.87 -1.20
C GLN A 97 -4.56 7.70 0.07
N TYR A 98 -5.17 8.78 0.56
CA TYR A 98 -6.23 8.69 1.57
C TYR A 98 -7.46 7.97 0.99
N LEU A 99 -7.94 6.94 1.69
CA LEU A 99 -9.10 6.16 1.25
C LEU A 99 -10.37 6.53 2.00
N PHE A 100 -10.35 6.46 3.33
CA PHE A 100 -11.48 6.80 4.21
C PHE A 100 -11.04 6.86 5.68
N THR A 101 -11.92 7.37 6.54
CA THR A 101 -11.84 7.24 8.00
C THR A 101 -12.93 6.30 8.50
N VAL A 102 -12.67 5.58 9.59
CA VAL A 102 -13.64 4.65 10.20
C VAL A 102 -13.57 4.74 11.72
N ASP A 103 -14.73 4.84 12.37
CA ASP A 103 -14.81 4.75 13.82
C ASP A 103 -14.93 3.28 14.22
N VAL A 104 -13.89 2.75 14.84
CA VAL A 104 -13.83 1.37 15.34
C VAL A 104 -14.42 1.29 16.74
N GLU A 105 -13.96 2.18 17.63
CA GLU A 105 -14.44 2.32 19.00
C GLU A 105 -14.91 3.77 19.22
N PRO A 106 -16.17 4.02 19.66
CA PRO A 106 -16.68 5.37 19.86
C PRO A 106 -15.92 6.24 20.86
N SER A 107 -15.15 5.65 21.78
CA SER A 107 -14.31 6.39 22.73
C SER A 107 -12.94 6.74 22.20
N GLU A 108 -12.55 6.22 21.03
CA GLU A 108 -11.23 6.44 20.43
C GLU A 108 -11.34 7.35 19.20
N MET A 109 -10.20 7.91 18.78
CA MET A 109 -10.14 8.64 17.53
C MET A 109 -10.46 7.73 16.34
N PRO A 110 -11.08 8.24 15.26
CA PRO A 110 -11.31 7.47 14.04
C PRO A 110 -10.00 6.96 13.45
N CYS A 111 -10.00 5.73 12.96
CA CYS A 111 -8.86 5.22 12.21
C CYS A 111 -8.75 5.88 10.85
N LEU A 112 -7.51 6.00 10.38
CA LEU A 112 -7.15 6.50 9.06
C LEU A 112 -6.82 5.33 8.13
N CYS A 113 -7.54 5.20 7.01
CA CYS A 113 -7.25 4.19 6.00
C CYS A 113 -6.47 4.80 4.83
N LEU A 114 -5.25 4.28 4.60
CA LEU A 114 -4.35 4.74 3.54
C LEU A 114 -4.08 3.61 2.56
N ARG A 115 -3.98 3.97 1.29
CA ARG A 115 -3.51 3.05 0.26
C ARG A 115 -2.01 2.85 0.37
N HIS A 116 -1.60 1.60 0.33
CA HIS A 116 -0.21 1.20 0.27
C HIS A 116 -0.08 0.13 -0.83
N ASP A 117 0.35 0.55 -2.01
CA ASP A 117 0.41 -0.31 -3.21
C ASP A 117 -0.98 -0.91 -3.54
N VAL A 118 -1.13 -2.24 -3.52
CA VAL A 118 -2.39 -2.98 -3.74
C VAL A 118 -3.23 -3.17 -2.48
N ASP A 119 -2.71 -2.73 -1.33
CA ASP A 119 -3.34 -2.89 -0.02
C ASP A 119 -3.89 -1.58 0.53
N ALA A 120 -4.82 -1.70 1.46
CA ALA A 120 -5.25 -0.61 2.32
C ALA A 120 -4.87 -0.92 3.77
N LEU A 121 -4.15 0.01 4.38
CA LEU A 121 -3.68 -0.09 5.75
C LEU A 121 -4.51 0.84 6.64
N VAL A 122 -4.96 0.32 7.77
CA VAL A 122 -5.71 1.09 8.76
C VAL A 122 -4.78 1.49 9.90
N TRP A 123 -4.77 2.77 10.24
CA TRP A 123 -3.94 3.36 11.27
C TRP A 123 -4.82 3.94 12.37
N GLN A 124 -4.67 3.43 13.59
CA GLN A 124 -5.34 3.94 14.78
C GLN A 124 -4.44 4.99 15.45
N PRO A 125 -4.90 6.25 15.61
CA PRO A 125 -4.21 7.23 16.44
C PRO A 125 -4.23 6.82 17.92
N ARG A 126 -3.08 6.93 18.58
CA ARG A 126 -2.80 6.68 20.01
C ARG A 126 -2.15 7.92 20.63
N PRO A 127 -2.92 8.99 20.92
CA PRO A 127 -2.38 10.24 21.44
C PRO A 127 -1.65 10.06 22.79
N GLU A 128 -2.01 9.02 23.56
CA GLU A 128 -1.36 8.66 24.83
C GLU A 128 0.06 8.13 24.65
N GLN A 129 0.45 7.79 23.41
CA GLN A 129 1.77 7.26 23.07
C GLN A 129 2.49 8.17 22.05
N PRO A 130 2.96 9.38 22.43
CA PRO A 130 3.48 10.35 21.47
C PRO A 130 4.65 9.85 20.60
N ARG A 131 5.46 8.91 21.10
CA ARG A 131 6.57 8.31 20.33
C ARG A 131 6.11 7.28 19.29
N ASN A 132 4.95 6.66 19.50
CA ASN A 132 4.35 5.61 18.67
C ASN A 132 2.86 5.94 18.44
N MET A 133 2.57 7.16 17.98
CA MET A 133 1.21 7.68 17.88
C MET A 133 0.35 6.91 16.88
N TRP A 134 0.96 6.26 15.89
CA TRP A 134 0.24 5.60 14.80
C TRP A 134 0.41 4.09 14.95
N GLU A 135 -0.67 3.43 15.36
CA GLU A 135 -0.71 1.98 15.46
C GLU A 135 -1.32 1.39 14.19
N HIS A 136 -0.57 0.52 13.50
CA HIS A 136 -1.10 -0.24 12.39
C HIS A 136 -2.05 -1.33 12.90
N THR A 137 -3.32 -1.25 12.47
CA THR A 137 -4.38 -2.25 12.66
C THR A 137 -4.61 -2.98 11.32
N PRO A 138 -5.42 -4.06 11.22
CA PRO A 138 -5.40 -5.00 10.10
C PRO A 138 -5.37 -4.38 8.70
N SER A 139 -4.58 -5.02 7.82
CA SER A 139 -4.52 -4.69 6.40
C SER A 139 -5.70 -5.33 5.65
N PHE A 140 -6.29 -4.58 4.73
CA PHE A 140 -7.25 -5.09 3.76
C PHE A 140 -6.57 -5.19 2.40
N TYR A 141 -6.83 -6.29 1.68
CA TYR A 141 -6.54 -6.34 0.25
C TYR A 141 -7.57 -5.47 -0.48
N VAL A 142 -7.10 -4.39 -1.13
CA VAL A 142 -7.97 -3.40 -1.79
C VAL A 142 -7.61 -3.23 -3.27
N SER A 143 -6.97 -4.26 -3.85
CA SER A 143 -6.51 -4.32 -5.25
C SER A 143 -7.56 -3.98 -6.31
N SER A 144 -8.85 -3.99 -5.96
CA SER A 144 -9.96 -3.77 -6.89
C SER A 144 -10.61 -2.38 -6.82
N GLN A 145 -10.08 -1.45 -6.02
CA GLN A 145 -10.54 -0.06 -6.07
C GLN A 145 -10.17 0.64 -7.37
N ALA A 146 -9.13 0.15 -8.06
CA ALA A 146 -8.56 0.81 -9.22
C ALA A 146 -9.46 0.89 -10.44
N SER A 147 -10.30 -0.12 -10.65
CA SER A 147 -11.20 -0.20 -11.81
C SER A 147 -12.52 0.57 -11.65
N LYS A 148 -12.72 1.31 -10.55
CA LYS A 148 -14.02 1.90 -10.20
C LYS A 148 -13.99 3.42 -10.20
N GLN A 149 -14.10 4.00 -11.39
CA GLN A 149 -14.06 5.46 -11.61
C GLN A 149 -15.23 6.21 -10.92
N ASP A 150 -16.40 5.57 -10.72
CA ASP A 150 -17.58 6.19 -10.09
C ASP A 150 -17.68 5.96 -8.57
N LYS A 151 -16.56 5.70 -7.88
CA LYS A 151 -16.50 5.51 -6.42
C LYS A 151 -17.00 6.76 -5.68
N LYS A 152 -17.99 6.59 -4.79
CA LYS A 152 -18.51 7.69 -3.96
C LYS A 152 -18.14 7.56 -2.48
N PHE A 153 -18.35 6.39 -1.89
CA PHE A 153 -18.05 6.14 -0.49
C PHE A 153 -17.23 4.86 -0.33
N SER A 154 -16.41 4.82 0.73
CA SER A 154 -15.65 3.65 1.15
C SER A 154 -15.66 3.57 2.67
N THR A 155 -15.71 2.36 3.20
CA THR A 155 -15.74 2.11 4.65
C THR A 155 -15.30 0.67 4.93
N CYS A 156 -15.15 0.30 6.20
CA CYS A 156 -14.97 -1.09 6.61
C CYS A 156 -15.73 -1.38 7.90
N ALA A 157 -15.93 -2.66 8.21
CA ALA A 157 -16.49 -3.07 9.48
C ALA A 157 -15.55 -2.71 10.63
N PRO A 158 -16.06 -2.28 11.80
CA PRO A 158 -15.25 -2.01 12.99
C PRO A 158 -14.32 -3.17 13.39
N ASN A 159 -14.76 -4.41 13.23
CA ASN A 159 -13.95 -5.61 13.49
C ASN A 159 -13.04 -6.04 12.33
N PHE A 160 -12.94 -5.23 11.28
CA PHE A 160 -12.15 -5.47 10.08
C PHE A 160 -12.49 -6.75 9.30
N SER A 161 -13.67 -7.34 9.51
CA SER A 161 -14.09 -8.56 8.81
C SER A 161 -14.39 -8.35 7.31
N TYR A 162 -14.73 -7.11 6.91
CA TYR A 162 -14.93 -6.75 5.51
C TYR A 162 -14.69 -5.26 5.27
N ALA A 163 -14.32 -4.93 4.03
CA ALA A 163 -14.31 -3.57 3.52
C ALA A 163 -15.42 -3.41 2.48
N SER A 164 -15.93 -2.19 2.30
CA SER A 164 -16.98 -1.93 1.32
C SER A 164 -16.81 -0.59 0.63
N LEU A 165 -17.26 -0.55 -0.61
CA LEU A 165 -17.22 0.60 -1.48
C LEU A 165 -18.53 0.69 -2.24
N CYS A 166 -19.07 1.89 -2.42
CA CYS A 166 -20.20 2.09 -3.31
C CYS A 166 -19.87 3.06 -4.44
N GLU A 167 -20.54 2.84 -5.56
CA GLU A 167 -20.59 3.83 -6.63
C GLU A 167 -21.55 4.96 -6.27
N CYS A 168 -21.69 5.95 -7.16
CA CYS A 168 -22.68 7.02 -6.99
C CYS A 168 -24.12 6.50 -6.93
N ILE A 169 -24.44 5.40 -7.63
CA ILE A 169 -25.79 4.85 -7.78
C ILE A 169 -25.70 3.32 -7.88
N ARG A 170 -26.72 2.61 -7.36
CA ARG A 170 -26.99 1.16 -7.52
C ARG A 170 -25.97 0.18 -6.98
N ARG A 171 -24.68 0.31 -7.25
CA ARG A 171 -23.71 -0.75 -7.00
C ARG A 171 -22.92 -0.51 -5.73
N THR A 172 -22.83 -1.56 -4.94
CA THR A 172 -22.00 -1.63 -3.74
C THR A 172 -21.20 -2.92 -3.77
N PHE A 173 -19.92 -2.81 -3.47
CA PHE A 173 -18.95 -3.89 -3.47
C PHE A 173 -18.54 -4.20 -2.03
N ILE A 174 -18.42 -5.48 -1.72
CA ILE A 174 -18.04 -5.97 -0.40
C ILE A 174 -16.84 -6.89 -0.58
N TYR A 175 -15.75 -6.56 0.08
CA TYR A 175 -14.48 -7.29 0.05
C TYR A 175 -14.26 -7.99 1.38
N ARG A 176 -13.90 -9.27 1.32
CA ARG A 176 -13.54 -10.06 2.49
C ARG A 176 -12.10 -10.50 2.37
N GLN A 177 -11.42 -10.58 3.52
CA GLN A 177 -10.11 -11.19 3.61
C GLN A 177 -10.16 -12.65 3.12
N PRO A 178 -9.01 -13.18 2.65
CA PRO A 178 -8.88 -14.60 2.32
C PRO A 178 -9.44 -15.46 3.44
N SER A 179 -10.28 -16.42 3.06
CA SER A 179 -10.83 -17.40 3.99
C SER A 179 -10.57 -18.80 3.44
N PRO A 180 -10.36 -19.81 4.31
CA PRO A 180 -10.18 -21.18 3.89
C PRO A 180 -11.31 -21.63 2.97
N VAL A 181 -10.94 -22.30 1.89
CA VAL A 181 -11.92 -22.88 0.97
C VAL A 181 -12.32 -24.24 1.51
N GLU A 182 -13.62 -24.45 1.74
CA GLU A 182 -14.14 -25.77 2.16
C GLU A 182 -13.95 -26.85 1.07
N THR A 183 -13.79 -26.41 -0.18
CA THR A 183 -13.58 -27.26 -1.35
C THR A 183 -12.16 -27.13 -1.90
N VAL A 184 -11.67 -28.20 -2.51
CA VAL A 184 -10.36 -28.19 -3.16
C VAL A 184 -10.44 -27.36 -4.44
N LEU A 185 -9.93 -26.13 -4.40
CA LEU A 185 -9.76 -25.29 -5.58
C LEU A 185 -8.33 -25.42 -6.11
N PHE A 186 -8.17 -25.49 -7.43
CA PHE A 186 -6.88 -25.46 -8.10
C PHE A 186 -6.74 -24.20 -8.95
N ASN A 187 -5.60 -23.53 -8.85
CA ASN A 187 -5.23 -22.49 -9.78
C ASN A 187 -4.92 -23.15 -11.14
N ARG A 188 -5.77 -22.94 -12.16
CA ARG A 188 -5.60 -23.55 -13.49
C ARG A 188 -4.27 -23.24 -14.17
N LYS A 189 -3.64 -22.08 -13.88
CA LYS A 189 -2.36 -21.69 -14.49
C LYS A 189 -1.17 -22.36 -13.81
N GLN A 190 -1.21 -22.51 -12.49
CA GLN A 190 -0.08 -23.04 -11.70
C GLN A 190 -0.24 -24.49 -11.28
N GLY A 191 -1.43 -25.08 -11.43
CA GLY A 191 -1.75 -26.44 -10.96
C GLY A 191 -1.71 -26.60 -9.43
N ARG A 192 -1.54 -25.51 -8.68
CA ARG A 192 -1.44 -25.52 -7.21
C ARG A 192 -2.82 -25.45 -6.57
N GLN A 193 -2.99 -26.18 -5.47
CA GLN A 193 -4.17 -26.07 -4.63
C GLN A 193 -4.21 -24.68 -3.98
N VAL A 194 -5.35 -24.04 -4.04
CA VAL A 194 -5.65 -22.75 -3.42
C VAL A 194 -6.24 -23.02 -2.06
N GLY A 195 -5.48 -22.72 -0.99
CA GLY A 195 -5.91 -22.93 0.39
C GLY A 195 -6.93 -21.89 0.86
N GLU A 196 -6.84 -20.67 0.35
CA GLU A 196 -7.68 -19.54 0.75
C GLU A 196 -8.08 -18.69 -0.46
N VAL A 197 -9.28 -18.12 -0.41
CA VAL A 197 -9.79 -17.23 -1.46
C VAL A 197 -10.37 -15.97 -0.82
N ALA A 198 -9.90 -14.81 -1.27
CA ALA A 198 -10.55 -13.54 -0.99
C ALA A 198 -11.84 -13.45 -1.81
N LYS A 199 -12.92 -12.97 -1.19
CA LYS A 199 -14.25 -12.91 -1.82
C LYS A 199 -14.63 -11.47 -2.08
N GLN A 200 -15.05 -11.19 -3.32
CA GLN A 200 -15.73 -9.96 -3.70
C GLN A 200 -17.21 -10.28 -3.97
N GLN A 201 -18.10 -9.51 -3.34
CA GLN A 201 -19.54 -9.59 -3.57
C GLN A 201 -20.03 -8.25 -4.12
N VAL A 202 -21.05 -8.28 -4.99
CA VAL A 202 -21.69 -7.09 -5.53
C VAL A 202 -23.16 -7.10 -5.12
N ALA A 203 -23.59 -6.05 -4.43
CA ALA A 203 -24.98 -5.78 -4.12
C ALA A 203 -25.50 -4.68 -5.07
N SER A 204 -26.56 -5.02 -5.80
CA SER A 204 -27.28 -4.07 -6.66
C SER A 204 -28.54 -3.59 -5.94
N LEU A 205 -28.60 -2.30 -5.67
CA LEU A 205 -29.76 -1.65 -5.07
C LEU A 205 -30.84 -1.46 -6.13
N ASP A 206 -32.08 -1.75 -5.76
CA ASP A 206 -33.26 -1.45 -6.58
C ASP A 206 -33.64 0.04 -6.42
N SER A 207 -32.75 0.92 -6.89
CA SER A 207 -32.94 2.36 -6.86
C SER A 207 -32.10 3.04 -7.93
N ASP A 208 -32.64 4.07 -8.56
CA ASP A 208 -31.92 4.99 -9.44
C ASP A 208 -31.46 6.26 -8.73
N LYS A 209 -31.71 6.37 -7.41
CA LYS A 209 -31.37 7.55 -6.62
C LYS A 209 -29.91 7.54 -6.18
N PRO A 210 -29.27 8.73 -6.10
CA PRO A 210 -27.90 8.83 -5.64
C PRO A 210 -27.77 8.35 -4.20
N ILE A 211 -26.67 7.68 -3.91
CA ILE A 211 -26.31 7.29 -2.54
C ILE A 211 -25.85 8.55 -1.80
N LEU A 212 -26.40 8.81 -0.63
CA LEU A 212 -26.12 9.98 0.22
C LEU A 212 -25.36 9.62 1.50
N GLY A 213 -25.44 8.37 1.96
CA GLY A 213 -24.77 7.91 3.16
C GLY A 213 -24.42 6.43 3.09
N PHE A 214 -23.33 6.07 3.75
CA PHE A 214 -22.76 4.74 3.66
C PHE A 214 -22.06 4.38 4.98
N ARG A 215 -22.54 3.36 5.68
CA ARG A 215 -21.98 2.96 6.98
C ARG A 215 -21.97 1.45 7.15
N ALA A 216 -20.81 0.89 7.47
CA ALA A 216 -20.66 -0.51 7.82
C ALA A 216 -20.75 -0.72 9.34
N THR A 217 -21.30 -1.87 9.72
CA THR A 217 -21.17 -2.46 11.05
C THR A 217 -20.51 -3.82 10.91
N ASN A 218 -20.36 -4.58 12.00
CA ASN A 218 -19.79 -5.92 11.91
C ASN A 218 -20.66 -6.91 11.11
N GLU A 219 -21.95 -6.61 10.90
CA GLU A 219 -22.87 -7.55 10.27
C GLU A 219 -23.72 -6.97 9.14
N ARG A 220 -23.89 -5.66 9.08
CA ARG A 220 -24.80 -4.98 8.17
C ARG A 220 -24.11 -3.79 7.51
N LEU A 221 -24.48 -3.55 6.27
CA LEU A 221 -24.09 -2.36 5.54
C LEU A 221 -25.34 -1.52 5.27
N PHE A 222 -25.32 -0.29 5.78
CA PHE A 222 -26.39 0.70 5.64
C PHE A 222 -26.07 1.64 4.49
N ILE A 223 -27.02 1.77 3.57
CA ILE A 223 -26.86 2.58 2.36
C ILE A 223 -28.07 3.49 2.23
N LEU A 224 -27.85 4.78 2.46
CA LEU A 224 -28.90 5.78 2.43
C LEU A 224 -28.97 6.39 1.03
N THR A 225 -30.15 6.39 0.42
CA THR A 225 -30.47 7.23 -0.74
C THR A 225 -31.40 8.36 -0.32
N SER A 226 -31.78 9.23 -1.25
CA SER A 226 -32.75 10.30 -0.98
C SER A 226 -34.15 9.80 -0.60
N SER A 227 -34.48 8.54 -0.87
CA SER A 227 -35.82 7.97 -0.66
C SER A 227 -35.85 6.75 0.25
N THR A 228 -34.72 6.04 0.42
CA THR A 228 -34.72 4.71 1.01
C THR A 228 -33.41 4.45 1.75
N LEU A 229 -33.52 3.83 2.93
CA LEU A 229 -32.37 3.26 3.64
C LEU A 229 -32.32 1.76 3.34
N PHE A 230 -31.36 1.34 2.53
CA PHE A 230 -31.09 -0.06 2.26
C PHE A 230 -30.20 -0.66 3.36
N VAL A 231 -30.48 -1.90 3.74
CA VAL A 231 -29.68 -2.65 4.70
C VAL A 231 -29.27 -3.97 4.07
N VAL A 232 -27.99 -4.12 3.79
CA VAL A 232 -27.42 -5.37 3.25
C VAL A 232 -26.90 -6.21 4.42
N LYS A 233 -27.38 -7.45 4.53
CA LYS A 233 -26.83 -8.42 5.49
C LYS A 233 -25.51 -8.98 4.96
N VAL A 234 -24.42 -8.70 5.68
CA VAL A 234 -23.07 -9.11 5.28
C VAL A 234 -22.65 -10.38 6.02
N ASN A 235 -22.80 -10.41 7.34
CA ASN A 235 -22.45 -11.57 8.17
C ASN A 235 -23.69 -12.18 8.83
N ASN A 236 -23.61 -13.48 9.12
CA ASN A 236 -24.70 -14.34 9.56
C ASN A 236 -24.63 -14.72 11.05
N ASN A 237 -23.95 -13.93 11.86
CA ASN A 237 -24.02 -14.12 13.32
C ASN A 237 -25.48 -14.09 13.81
#